data_AF-A0A3B8TP27-F1
#
_entry.id   AF-A0A3B8TP27-F1
#
_cell.length_a   1.000
_cell.length_b   1.000
_cell.length_c   1.000
_cell.angle_alpha   90.00
_cell.angle_beta   90.00
_cell.angle_gamma   90.00
#
_symmetry.space_group_name_H-M   'P 1'
#
loop_
_entity.id
_entity.type
_entity.pdbx_description
1 polymer ?
#
loop_
_entity_poly.entity_id
_entity_poly.type
_entity_poly.pdbx_seq_one_letter_code
_entity_poly.pdbx_strand_id
1 'polypeptide(L)'
;MGLGVLGIVLSFVLPDMSANHYSRFWSNLLLNTYYFAGIAITGLFFLAAHQLGYGGWHVLFKRVPLAMSRYLFVIFGLVVLITAGLLLDWHSLYGHWAHPHEVAYADSGMAEADRIVVSKSPFLNKTMFAVIVPGFFLMWALFSTAFTKRMTFIKSFKEYNQSKYLSALFILVFAVSMSVLSWMFIMSLDPHWYSTLFGWYNFASYTVAGFSFMILILLYLRSKNSYPHLDENHLHDLGKYLFGFSVFYTYLWFSQYLLIWYANIPEATVWYTKRMAEPLFKFLFFFTFLINFPLPLLVLMRRDSKRKLKVLGFVAVMMIFGHYLDFYGLVMLEPNAVVEHHDDHHADDANHDSEEVALLSITEVEHSDDDHQVEGGHEGDHHAEEHVDHQEDFHGEAPEEAMAHDEHHEEGHGHGDGHDAEEPATTHAGLGFVELFIFLGFLGSFLFVTFRALDRQDLENVEDPFLKESKHHHI
;
A
#
# COMPACT_ATOMS: atom_id res chain seq x y z
N MET A 1 11.65 -13.52 -17.20
CA MET A 1 10.58 -14.00 -18.11
C MET A 1 10.34 -15.50 -17.96
N GLY A 2 11.30 -16.38 -18.29
CA GLY A 2 11.11 -17.83 -18.11
C GLY A 2 10.73 -18.26 -16.68
N LEU A 3 11.37 -17.69 -15.67
CA LEU A 3 11.00 -17.90 -14.25
C LEU A 3 9.60 -17.37 -13.92
N GLY A 4 9.11 -16.34 -14.61
CA GLY A 4 7.74 -15.84 -14.45
C GLY A 4 6.70 -16.82 -14.96
N VAL A 5 6.94 -17.40 -16.14
CA VAL A 5 6.09 -18.44 -16.70
C VAL A 5 6.07 -19.66 -15.78
N LEU A 6 7.22 -20.03 -15.21
CA LEU A 6 7.31 -21.08 -14.19
C LEU A 6 6.46 -20.74 -12.95
N GLY A 7 6.54 -19.50 -12.44
CA GLY A 7 5.72 -19.05 -11.30
C GLY A 7 4.22 -19.10 -11.56
N ILE A 8 3.79 -18.69 -12.76
CA ILE A 8 2.39 -18.80 -13.20
C ILE A 8 1.98 -20.28 -13.29
N VAL A 9 2.78 -21.14 -13.92
CA VAL A 9 2.45 -22.57 -13.99
C VAL A 9 2.37 -23.17 -12.58
N LEU A 10 3.29 -22.84 -11.69
CA LEU A 10 3.28 -23.31 -10.30
C LEU A 10 2.08 -22.80 -9.51
N SER A 11 1.60 -21.58 -9.74
CA SER A 11 0.38 -21.07 -9.08
C SER A 11 -0.89 -21.78 -9.53
N PHE A 12 -0.89 -22.39 -10.73
CA PHE A 12 -2.02 -23.19 -11.23
C PHE A 12 -1.90 -24.70 -10.89
N VAL A 13 -0.67 -25.22 -10.72
CA VAL A 13 -0.39 -26.65 -10.55
C VAL A 13 -0.23 -27.06 -9.09
N LEU A 14 0.33 -26.19 -8.25
CA LEU A 14 0.36 -26.46 -6.82
C LEU A 14 -1.08 -26.34 -6.30
N PRO A 15 -1.61 -27.33 -5.56
CA PRO A 15 -2.95 -27.26 -5.02
C PRO A 15 -3.10 -25.97 -4.22
N ASP A 16 -3.95 -25.07 -4.67
CA ASP A 16 -4.52 -24.05 -3.81
C ASP A 16 -5.28 -24.84 -2.75
N MET A 17 -4.72 -24.94 -1.54
CA MET A 17 -5.45 -25.44 -0.38
C MET A 17 -6.52 -24.42 0.08
N SER A 18 -7.02 -23.58 -0.85
CA SER A 18 -8.00 -22.54 -0.62
C SER A 18 -9.35 -22.86 -1.22
N ALA A 19 -10.42 -22.59 -0.46
CA ALA A 19 -11.79 -22.67 -0.94
C ALA A 19 -12.06 -21.76 -2.16
N ASN A 20 -11.23 -20.72 -2.36
CA ASN A 20 -11.24 -19.84 -3.52
C ASN A 20 -10.23 -20.32 -4.57
N HIS A 21 -10.70 -21.03 -5.60
CA HIS A 21 -9.87 -21.46 -6.72
C HIS A 21 -9.08 -20.27 -7.34
N TYR A 22 -7.75 -20.35 -7.37
CA TYR A 22 -6.82 -19.39 -8.00
C TYR A 22 -6.69 -18.01 -7.33
N SER A 23 -7.17 -17.83 -6.09
CA SER A 23 -7.07 -16.54 -5.37
C SER A 23 -5.62 -16.07 -5.26
N ARG A 24 -4.68 -16.99 -5.03
CA ARG A 24 -3.25 -16.69 -4.93
C ARG A 24 -2.66 -16.17 -6.23
N PHE A 25 -3.06 -16.74 -7.37
CA PHE A 25 -2.62 -16.27 -8.69
C PHE A 25 -3.09 -14.84 -8.95
N TRP A 26 -4.39 -14.59 -8.77
CA TRP A 26 -4.98 -13.28 -9.04
C TRP A 26 -4.48 -12.20 -8.07
N SER A 27 -4.25 -12.53 -6.80
CA SER A 27 -3.66 -11.63 -5.82
C SER A 27 -2.22 -11.26 -6.18
N ASN A 28 -1.42 -12.25 -6.60
CA ASN A 28 -0.06 -12.02 -7.09
C ASN A 28 -0.05 -11.17 -8.36
N LEU A 29 -0.98 -11.43 -9.29
CA LEU A 29 -1.12 -10.64 -10.51
C LEU A 29 -1.46 -9.18 -10.18
N LEU A 30 -2.41 -8.96 -9.27
CA LEU A 30 -2.83 -7.64 -8.80
C LEU A 30 -1.66 -6.88 -8.15
N LEU A 31 -1.02 -7.50 -7.15
CA LEU A 31 0.12 -6.94 -6.42
C LEU A 31 1.23 -6.50 -7.39
N ASN A 32 1.71 -7.43 -8.22
CA ASN A 32 2.83 -7.14 -9.10
C ASN A 32 2.46 -6.12 -10.19
N THR A 33 1.22 -6.15 -10.69
CA THR A 33 0.73 -5.15 -11.65
C THR A 33 0.77 -3.76 -11.03
N TYR A 34 0.23 -3.60 -9.81
CA TYR A 34 0.19 -2.31 -9.15
C TYR A 34 1.60 -1.81 -8.75
N TYR A 35 2.42 -2.67 -8.15
CA TYR A 35 3.78 -2.32 -7.73
C TYR A 35 4.67 -1.87 -8.90
N PHE A 36 4.71 -2.64 -9.98
CA PHE A 36 5.50 -2.29 -11.16
C PHE A 36 4.90 -1.12 -11.95
N ALA A 37 3.60 -0.87 -11.86
CA ALA A 37 3.01 0.35 -12.39
C ALA A 37 3.51 1.60 -11.66
N GLY A 38 3.57 1.54 -10.33
CA GLY A 38 4.15 2.56 -9.47
C GLY A 38 5.63 2.85 -9.79
N ILE A 39 6.43 1.80 -9.96
CA ILE A 39 7.84 1.91 -10.38
C ILE A 39 7.95 2.57 -11.77
N ALA A 40 7.11 2.19 -12.72
CA ALA A 40 7.14 2.73 -14.08
C ALA A 40 6.72 4.22 -14.13
N ILE A 41 5.65 4.59 -13.40
CA ILE A 41 5.14 5.98 -13.37
C ILE A 41 6.10 6.93 -12.64
N THR A 42 6.90 6.43 -11.70
CA THR A 42 7.95 7.19 -11.01
C THR A 42 8.91 7.87 -11.99
N GLY A 43 9.22 7.22 -13.12
CA GLY A 43 10.04 7.83 -14.18
C GLY A 43 9.41 9.10 -14.76
N LEU A 44 8.10 9.10 -15.01
CA LEU A 44 7.39 10.29 -15.50
C LEU A 44 7.27 11.36 -14.43
N PHE A 45 6.96 10.98 -13.20
CA PHE A 45 6.91 11.89 -12.05
C PHE A 45 8.24 12.61 -11.85
N PHE A 46 9.35 11.87 -11.85
CA PHE A 46 10.70 12.42 -11.70
C PHE A 46 11.00 13.47 -12.78
N LEU A 47 10.72 13.15 -14.05
CA LEU A 47 10.95 14.09 -15.16
C LEU A 47 10.04 15.31 -15.09
N ALA A 48 8.76 15.12 -14.80
CA ALA A 48 7.80 16.21 -14.70
C ALA A 48 8.18 17.20 -13.58
N ALA A 49 8.56 16.68 -12.41
CA ALA A 49 8.97 17.48 -11.27
C ALA A 49 10.19 18.35 -11.61
N HIS A 50 11.22 17.78 -12.26
CA HIS A 50 12.41 18.55 -12.62
C HIS A 50 12.19 19.51 -13.78
N GLN A 51 11.35 19.14 -14.75
CA GLN A 51 10.97 20.03 -15.85
C GLN A 51 10.27 21.30 -15.32
N LEU A 52 9.41 21.15 -14.32
CA LEU A 52 8.76 22.26 -13.64
C LEU A 52 9.74 23.06 -12.76
N GLY A 53 10.64 22.37 -12.06
CA GLY A 53 11.64 22.93 -11.16
C GLY A 53 12.90 23.50 -11.81
N TYR A 54 13.00 23.53 -13.15
CA TYR A 54 14.20 23.97 -13.88
C TYR A 54 15.47 23.18 -13.51
N GLY A 55 15.35 21.89 -13.19
CA GLY A 55 16.50 21.04 -12.85
C GLY A 55 17.25 20.57 -14.10
N GLY A 56 18.53 20.91 -14.24
CA GLY A 56 19.35 20.50 -15.39
C GLY A 56 20.13 19.20 -15.19
N TRP A 57 20.47 18.84 -13.95
CA TRP A 57 21.41 17.74 -13.65
C TRP A 57 20.97 16.36 -14.15
N HIS A 58 19.66 16.09 -14.24
CA HIS A 58 19.15 14.79 -14.67
C HIS A 58 19.15 14.60 -16.20
N VAL A 59 19.44 15.66 -16.97
CA VAL A 59 19.31 15.64 -18.44
C VAL A 59 20.22 14.61 -19.09
N LEU A 60 21.40 14.36 -18.51
CA LEU A 60 22.31 13.34 -18.99
C LEU A 60 21.67 11.94 -19.05
N PHE A 61 20.87 11.58 -18.06
CA PHE A 61 20.31 10.24 -17.92
C PHE A 61 18.79 10.17 -18.10
N LYS A 62 18.14 11.26 -18.53
CA LYS A 62 16.67 11.34 -18.69
C LYS A 62 16.05 10.24 -19.57
N ARG A 63 16.85 9.56 -20.40
CA ARG A 63 16.45 8.37 -21.18
C ARG A 63 15.98 7.22 -20.30
N VAL A 64 16.63 7.00 -19.15
CA VAL A 64 16.29 5.91 -18.22
C VAL A 64 14.89 6.05 -17.65
N PRO A 65 14.50 7.18 -17.00
CA PRO A 65 13.12 7.35 -16.53
C PRO A 65 12.09 7.33 -17.68
N LEU A 66 12.41 7.85 -18.87
CA LEU A 66 11.53 7.70 -20.04
C LEU A 66 11.34 6.23 -20.44
N ALA A 67 12.41 5.44 -20.44
CA ALA A 67 12.37 4.02 -20.79
C ALA A 67 11.60 3.19 -19.75
N MET A 68 11.78 3.44 -18.45
CA MET A 68 11.02 2.79 -17.38
C MET A 68 9.51 2.99 -17.57
N SER A 69 9.09 4.20 -17.95
CA SER A 69 7.66 4.52 -18.17
C SER A 69 7.02 3.72 -19.30
N ARG A 70 7.80 3.16 -20.24
CA ARG A 70 7.26 2.34 -21.34
C ARG A 70 6.59 1.06 -20.87
N TYR A 71 6.95 0.59 -19.67
CA TYR A 71 6.29 -0.56 -19.06
C TYR A 71 4.81 -0.33 -18.74
N LEU A 72 4.35 0.93 -18.66
CA LEU A 72 2.93 1.26 -18.44
C LEU A 72 2.00 0.67 -19.52
N PHE A 73 2.49 0.41 -20.75
CA PHE A 73 1.69 -0.28 -21.77
C PHE A 73 1.48 -1.77 -21.46
N VAL A 74 2.47 -2.43 -20.84
CA VAL A 74 2.32 -3.81 -20.38
C VAL A 74 1.35 -3.85 -19.20
N ILE A 75 1.51 -2.92 -18.26
CA ILE A 75 0.58 -2.74 -17.13
C ILE A 75 -0.85 -2.54 -17.62
N PHE A 76 -1.08 -1.67 -18.61
CA PHE A 76 -2.42 -1.47 -19.17
C PHE A 76 -3.03 -2.79 -19.68
N GLY A 77 -2.26 -3.62 -20.39
CA GLY A 77 -2.73 -4.94 -20.82
C GLY A 77 -3.09 -5.88 -19.65
N LEU A 78 -2.28 -5.89 -18.59
CA LEU A 78 -2.55 -6.68 -17.38
C LEU A 78 -3.76 -6.18 -16.59
N VAL A 79 -3.94 -4.86 -16.53
CA VAL A 79 -5.12 -4.24 -15.90
C VAL A 79 -6.39 -4.56 -16.68
N VAL A 80 -6.33 -4.56 -18.01
CA VAL A 80 -7.45 -5.01 -18.85
C VAL A 80 -7.77 -6.48 -18.58
N LEU A 81 -6.76 -7.34 -18.38
CA LEU A 81 -6.96 -8.74 -18.02
C LEU A 81 -7.66 -8.89 -16.65
N ILE A 82 -7.18 -8.18 -15.62
CA ILE A 82 -7.81 -8.18 -14.28
C ILE A 82 -9.25 -7.64 -14.37
N THR A 83 -9.46 -6.57 -15.12
CA THR A 83 -10.80 -6.00 -15.31
C THR A 83 -11.73 -6.97 -16.04
N ALA A 84 -11.25 -7.65 -17.09
CA ALA A 84 -12.02 -8.68 -17.77
C ALA A 84 -12.34 -9.85 -16.84
N GLY A 85 -11.39 -10.25 -15.99
CA GLY A 85 -11.61 -11.26 -14.95
C GLY A 85 -12.70 -10.86 -13.95
N LEU A 86 -12.79 -9.58 -13.58
CA LEU A 86 -13.86 -9.06 -12.73
C LEU A 86 -15.23 -9.03 -13.44
N LEU A 87 -15.26 -8.72 -14.74
CA LEU A 87 -16.50 -8.64 -15.51
C LEU A 87 -17.07 -10.01 -15.90
N LEU A 88 -16.19 -11.00 -16.04
CA LEU A 88 -16.52 -12.38 -16.43
C LEU A 88 -16.43 -13.37 -15.26
N ASP A 89 -16.25 -12.86 -14.04
CA ASP A 89 -16.22 -13.61 -12.79
C ASP A 89 -15.16 -14.75 -12.77
N TRP A 90 -13.99 -14.47 -13.35
CA TRP A 90 -12.83 -15.38 -13.33
C TRP A 90 -12.04 -15.34 -12.01
N HIS A 91 -12.36 -14.39 -11.14
CA HIS A 91 -11.74 -14.25 -9.82
C HIS A 91 -12.65 -13.56 -8.81
N SER A 92 -12.43 -13.85 -7.53
CA SER A 92 -13.18 -13.28 -6.41
C SER A 92 -12.46 -12.15 -5.65
N LEU A 93 -11.39 -11.55 -6.22
CA LEU A 93 -10.62 -10.45 -5.59
C LEU A 93 -11.46 -9.33 -4.95
N TYR A 94 -12.61 -9.04 -5.56
CA TYR A 94 -13.53 -7.99 -5.19
C TYR A 94 -14.95 -8.51 -4.93
N GLY A 95 -15.09 -9.81 -4.66
CA GLY A 95 -16.39 -10.51 -4.64
C GLY A 95 -17.42 -9.83 -3.74
N HIS A 96 -17.00 -9.34 -2.58
CA HIS A 96 -17.81 -8.65 -1.59
C HIS A 96 -18.57 -7.42 -2.10
N TRP A 97 -17.99 -6.62 -3.00
CA TRP A 97 -18.70 -5.48 -3.61
C TRP A 97 -19.04 -5.69 -5.09
N ALA A 98 -18.44 -6.66 -5.77
CA ALA A 98 -18.77 -6.97 -7.16
C ALA A 98 -20.07 -7.80 -7.25
N HIS A 99 -20.40 -8.56 -6.21
CA HIS A 99 -21.63 -9.34 -6.07
C HIS A 99 -22.39 -9.01 -4.76
N PRO A 100 -22.78 -7.74 -4.51
CA PRO A 100 -23.38 -7.35 -3.22
C PRO A 100 -24.69 -8.08 -2.91
N HIS A 101 -25.39 -8.53 -3.96
CA HIS A 101 -26.72 -9.12 -3.84
C HIS A 101 -26.70 -10.63 -3.65
N GLU A 102 -25.67 -11.37 -4.10
CA GLU A 102 -25.65 -12.83 -3.99
C GLU A 102 -25.30 -13.31 -2.58
N VAL A 103 -24.43 -12.58 -1.87
CA VAL A 103 -24.07 -12.86 -0.46
C VAL A 103 -25.26 -12.61 0.48
N ALA A 104 -26.15 -11.69 0.13
CA ALA A 104 -27.32 -11.33 0.93
C ALA A 104 -28.51 -12.32 0.83
N TYR A 105 -28.45 -13.34 -0.05
CA TYR A 105 -29.55 -14.30 -0.22
C TYR A 105 -29.28 -15.70 0.34
N ALA A 106 -28.05 -16.02 0.75
CA ALA A 106 -27.69 -17.39 1.11
C ALA A 106 -28.30 -17.82 2.46
N ASP A 107 -28.25 -16.99 3.51
CA ASP A 107 -28.51 -17.48 4.88
C ASP A 107 -29.63 -16.78 5.66
N SER A 108 -30.18 -15.64 5.21
CA SER A 108 -31.35 -15.03 5.86
C SER A 108 -32.02 -14.01 4.94
N GLY A 109 -33.31 -14.16 4.65
CA GLY A 109 -34.01 -13.33 3.66
C GLY A 109 -33.81 -11.82 3.86
N MET A 110 -33.31 -11.13 2.83
CA MET A 110 -33.36 -9.67 2.57
C MET A 110 -32.96 -8.66 3.68
N ALA A 111 -32.62 -9.07 4.90
CA ALA A 111 -32.48 -8.16 6.03
C ALA A 111 -31.09 -7.50 6.17
N GLU A 112 -30.01 -8.07 5.65
CA GLU A 112 -28.66 -7.54 5.88
C GLU A 112 -27.76 -7.55 4.62
N ALA A 113 -28.25 -6.97 3.51
CA ALA A 113 -27.30 -6.49 2.51
C ALA A 113 -26.42 -5.44 3.21
N ASP A 114 -25.14 -5.76 3.43
CA ASP A 114 -24.17 -4.94 4.14
C ASP A 114 -24.31 -3.45 3.76
N ARG A 115 -24.90 -2.68 4.67
CA ARG A 115 -25.28 -1.28 4.43
C ARG A 115 -24.06 -0.45 4.04
N ILE A 116 -22.88 -0.78 4.56
CA ILE A 116 -21.63 -0.06 4.26
C ILE A 116 -21.23 -0.29 2.80
N VAL A 117 -21.24 -1.54 2.33
CA VAL A 117 -20.90 -1.87 0.93
C VAL A 117 -21.93 -1.29 -0.04
N VAL A 118 -23.22 -1.42 0.29
CA VAL A 118 -24.31 -0.87 -0.54
C VAL A 118 -24.21 0.66 -0.65
N SER A 119 -23.88 1.36 0.44
CA SER A 119 -23.68 2.82 0.42
C SER A 119 -22.53 3.25 -0.51
N LYS A 120 -21.54 2.38 -0.72
CA LYS A 120 -20.37 2.62 -1.59
C LYS A 120 -20.62 2.21 -3.04
N SER A 121 -21.73 1.56 -3.38
CA SER A 121 -22.06 1.08 -4.73
C SER A 121 -22.05 2.15 -5.85
N PRO A 122 -22.34 3.46 -5.61
CA PRO A 122 -22.18 4.47 -6.66
C PRO A 122 -20.72 4.63 -7.13
N PHE A 123 -19.76 4.33 -6.26
CA PHE A 123 -18.32 4.41 -6.54
C PHE A 123 -17.71 3.03 -6.82
N LEU A 124 -18.07 2.02 -6.03
CA LEU A 124 -17.60 0.64 -6.13
C LEU A 124 -18.65 -0.21 -6.86
N ASN A 125 -18.54 -0.27 -8.19
CA ASN A 125 -19.30 -1.21 -9.01
C ASN A 125 -18.47 -1.65 -10.22
N LYS A 126 -18.83 -2.79 -10.81
CA LYS A 126 -18.12 -3.40 -11.94
C LYS A 126 -17.93 -2.43 -13.12
N THR A 127 -18.97 -1.64 -13.45
CA THR A 127 -18.94 -0.67 -14.56
C THR A 127 -17.96 0.46 -14.31
N MET A 128 -18.03 1.09 -13.13
CA MET A 128 -17.14 2.19 -12.74
C MET A 128 -15.70 1.72 -12.68
N PHE A 129 -15.45 0.54 -12.09
CA PHE A 129 -14.12 -0.07 -12.09
C PHE A 129 -13.60 -0.28 -13.52
N ALA A 130 -14.42 -0.85 -14.40
CA ALA A 130 -14.01 -1.18 -15.77
C ALA A 130 -13.72 0.03 -16.66
N VAL A 131 -14.29 1.20 -16.35
CA VAL A 131 -14.01 2.44 -17.07
C VAL A 131 -12.85 3.20 -16.44
N ILE A 132 -12.90 3.42 -15.12
CA ILE A 132 -11.97 4.31 -14.42
C ILE A 132 -10.58 3.68 -14.31
N VAL A 133 -10.49 2.42 -13.91
CA VAL A 133 -9.20 1.77 -13.63
C VAL A 133 -8.40 1.60 -14.94
N PRO A 134 -8.88 0.87 -15.97
CA PRO A 134 -8.18 0.84 -17.27
C PRO A 134 -8.01 2.22 -17.90
N GLY A 135 -8.99 3.12 -17.76
CA GLY A 135 -8.94 4.48 -18.32
C GLY A 135 -7.75 5.29 -17.78
N PHE A 136 -7.53 5.28 -16.47
CA PHE A 136 -6.39 5.98 -15.87
C PHE A 136 -5.05 5.31 -16.19
N PHE A 137 -4.96 3.98 -16.19
CA PHE A 137 -3.72 3.30 -16.60
C PHE A 137 -3.39 3.51 -18.09
N LEU A 138 -4.40 3.53 -18.96
CA LEU A 138 -4.23 3.91 -20.36
C LEU A 138 -3.71 5.34 -20.47
N MET A 139 -4.33 6.27 -19.74
CA MET A 139 -3.91 7.66 -19.72
C MET A 139 -2.45 7.82 -19.27
N TRP A 140 -2.01 7.08 -18.25
CA TRP A 140 -0.60 7.04 -17.84
C TRP A 140 0.32 6.52 -18.96
N ALA A 141 -0.08 5.47 -19.67
CA ALA A 141 0.67 4.94 -20.83
C ALA A 141 0.71 5.95 -22.01
N LEU A 142 -0.37 6.71 -22.23
CA LEU A 142 -0.41 7.79 -23.21
C LEU A 142 0.52 8.95 -22.82
N PHE A 143 0.56 9.33 -21.54
CA PHE A 143 1.53 10.31 -21.03
C PHE A 143 2.97 9.84 -21.24
N SER A 144 3.28 8.56 -21.04
CA SER A 144 4.61 8.01 -21.36
C SER A 144 5.00 8.26 -22.82
N THR A 145 4.06 8.08 -23.75
CA THR A 145 4.28 8.38 -25.17
C THR A 145 4.43 9.88 -25.43
N ALA A 146 3.58 10.71 -24.82
CA ALA A 146 3.65 12.16 -24.97
C ALA A 146 4.99 12.72 -24.45
N PHE A 147 5.43 12.29 -23.27
CA PHE A 147 6.72 12.65 -22.68
C PHE A 147 7.87 12.21 -23.55
N THR A 148 7.88 10.94 -24.00
CA THR A 148 8.94 10.47 -24.88
C THR A 148 8.97 11.27 -26.19
N LYS A 149 7.83 11.60 -26.80
CA LYS A 149 7.82 12.41 -28.03
C LYS A 149 8.31 13.84 -27.81
N ARG A 150 7.94 14.47 -26.69
CA ARG A 150 8.20 15.90 -26.42
C ARG A 150 9.53 16.19 -25.72
N MET A 151 10.03 15.28 -24.89
CA MET A 151 11.20 15.51 -24.03
C MET A 151 12.47 14.82 -24.53
N THR A 152 12.36 13.94 -25.53
CA THR A 152 13.50 13.22 -26.12
C THR A 152 14.47 14.16 -26.82
N PHE A 153 13.95 15.16 -27.55
CA PHE A 153 14.73 16.16 -28.26
C PHE A 153 14.15 17.52 -27.91
N ILE A 154 14.82 18.24 -27.00
CA ILE A 154 14.46 19.62 -26.64
C ILE A 154 15.61 20.47 -27.18
N LYS A 155 15.40 21.16 -28.30
CA LYS A 155 16.48 21.91 -28.96
C LYS A 155 16.62 23.34 -28.43
N SER A 156 15.55 23.88 -27.86
CA SER A 156 15.46 25.30 -27.48
C SER A 156 14.73 25.51 -26.16
N PHE A 157 14.98 26.65 -25.52
CA PHE A 157 14.22 27.07 -24.34
C PHE A 157 12.72 27.23 -24.60
N LYS A 158 12.34 27.54 -25.84
CA LYS A 158 10.92 27.58 -26.24
C LYS A 158 10.27 26.20 -26.14
N GLU A 159 10.93 25.17 -26.66
CA GLU A 159 10.48 23.78 -26.56
C GLU A 159 10.49 23.29 -25.10
N TYR A 160 11.50 23.67 -24.33
CA TYR A 160 11.57 23.39 -22.90
C TYR A 160 10.34 23.95 -22.18
N ASN A 161 10.03 25.23 -22.39
CA ASN A 161 8.85 25.88 -21.80
C ASN A 161 7.53 25.27 -22.28
N GLN A 162 7.44 24.79 -23.53
CA GLN A 162 6.27 24.07 -24.02
C GLN A 162 6.07 22.72 -23.30
N SER A 163 7.16 21.98 -23.05
CA SER A 163 7.11 20.71 -22.33
C SER A 163 6.73 20.86 -20.85
N LYS A 164 6.88 22.06 -20.27
CA LYS A 164 6.40 22.37 -18.92
C LYS A 164 4.88 22.28 -18.81
N TYR A 165 4.12 22.72 -19.82
CA TYR A 165 2.65 22.61 -19.78
C TYR A 165 2.21 21.16 -19.73
N LEU A 166 2.88 20.28 -20.49
CA LEU A 166 2.63 18.84 -20.43
C LEU A 166 2.97 18.25 -19.05
N SER A 167 4.07 18.73 -18.44
CA SER A 167 4.49 18.30 -17.10
C SER A 167 3.50 18.76 -16.02
N ALA A 168 3.02 20.00 -16.09
CA ALA A 168 2.03 20.54 -15.16
C ALA A 168 0.70 19.79 -15.27
N LEU A 169 0.22 19.55 -16.50
CA LEU A 169 -0.98 18.76 -16.75
C LEU A 169 -0.82 17.34 -16.20
N PHE A 170 0.32 16.71 -16.45
CA PHE A 170 0.60 15.37 -15.93
C PHE A 170 0.55 15.33 -14.41
N ILE A 171 1.22 16.26 -13.70
CA ILE A 171 1.25 16.25 -12.23
C ILE A 171 -0.16 16.40 -11.63
N LEU A 172 -0.99 17.30 -12.17
CA LEU A 172 -2.37 17.49 -11.71
C LEU A 172 -3.20 16.22 -11.90
N VAL A 173 -3.14 15.65 -13.09
CA VAL A 173 -3.88 14.43 -13.44
C VAL A 173 -3.35 13.23 -12.64
N PHE A 174 -2.04 13.14 -12.47
CA PHE A 174 -1.38 12.10 -11.69
C PHE A 174 -1.82 12.13 -10.23
N ALA A 175 -1.84 13.30 -9.58
CA ALA A 175 -2.25 13.43 -8.18
C ALA A 175 -3.67 12.90 -7.91
N VAL A 176 -4.61 13.17 -8.82
CA VAL A 176 -5.99 12.65 -8.71
C VAL A 176 -6.02 11.15 -9.03
N SER A 177 -5.46 10.74 -10.17
CA SER A 177 -5.51 9.35 -10.62
C SER A 177 -4.76 8.39 -9.69
N MET A 178 -3.63 8.78 -9.08
CA MET A 178 -2.93 7.93 -8.11
C MET A 178 -3.77 7.65 -6.87
N SER A 179 -4.56 8.63 -6.40
CA SER A 179 -5.44 8.46 -5.25
C SER A 179 -6.60 7.53 -5.58
N VAL A 180 -7.31 7.82 -6.69
CA VAL A 180 -8.45 7.02 -7.14
C VAL A 180 -8.05 5.58 -7.43
N LEU A 181 -6.91 5.37 -8.10
CA LEU A 181 -6.40 4.02 -8.36
C LEU A 181 -6.01 3.29 -7.07
N SER A 182 -5.42 3.96 -6.08
CA SER A 182 -5.13 3.33 -4.78
C SER A 182 -6.42 2.88 -4.09
N TRP A 183 -7.47 3.70 -4.15
CA TRP A 183 -8.77 3.38 -3.55
C TRP A 183 -9.46 2.22 -4.27
N MET A 184 -9.59 2.29 -5.59
CA MET A 184 -10.35 1.29 -6.35
C MET A 184 -9.59 -0.02 -6.55
N PHE A 185 -8.26 0.00 -6.60
CA PHE A 185 -7.45 -1.17 -7.00
C PHE A 185 -6.84 -1.92 -5.80
N ILE A 186 -6.70 -1.27 -4.64
CA ILE A 186 -6.09 -1.88 -3.44
C ILE A 186 -6.98 -1.70 -2.22
N MET A 187 -7.41 -0.48 -1.89
CA MET A 187 -8.21 -0.24 -0.68
C MET A 187 -9.55 -0.99 -0.73
N SER A 188 -10.16 -1.07 -1.91
CA SER A 188 -11.43 -1.75 -2.14
C SER A 188 -11.37 -3.28 -1.95
N LEU A 189 -10.19 -3.87 -1.70
CA LEU A 189 -10.07 -5.27 -1.28
C LEU A 189 -10.72 -5.50 0.09
N ASP A 190 -10.76 -4.47 0.95
CA ASP A 190 -11.57 -4.44 2.17
C ASP A 190 -12.50 -3.21 2.09
N PRO A 191 -13.80 -3.39 1.79
CA PRO A 191 -14.72 -2.29 1.60
C PRO A 191 -15.18 -1.68 2.93
N HIS A 192 -14.95 -2.32 4.08
CA HIS A 192 -15.31 -1.78 5.40
C HIS A 192 -14.28 -0.77 5.87
N TRP A 193 -13.03 -0.99 5.51
CA TRP A 193 -11.94 -0.09 5.85
C TRP A 193 -11.83 1.11 4.89
N TYR A 194 -11.40 2.25 5.43
CA TYR A 194 -11.07 3.42 4.64
C TYR A 194 -9.95 4.24 5.28
N SER A 195 -9.14 4.89 4.45
CA SER A 195 -8.13 5.84 4.91
C SER A 195 -7.82 6.89 3.85
N THR A 196 -7.89 8.16 4.25
CA THR A 196 -7.64 9.30 3.36
C THR A 196 -6.17 9.40 2.94
N LEU A 197 -5.24 8.99 3.82
CA LEU A 197 -3.78 9.04 3.58
C LEU A 197 -3.29 7.93 2.64
N PHE A 198 -4.12 6.92 2.39
CA PHE A 198 -3.72 5.69 1.70
C PHE A 198 -3.12 5.92 0.30
N GLY A 199 -3.67 6.86 -0.48
CA GLY A 199 -3.13 7.16 -1.81
C GLY A 199 -1.69 7.67 -1.76
N TRP A 200 -1.40 8.57 -0.80
CA TRP A 200 -0.08 9.16 -0.62
C TRP A 200 0.92 8.13 -0.09
N TYR A 201 0.45 7.25 0.80
CA TYR A 201 1.22 6.13 1.33
C TYR A 201 1.74 5.22 0.20
N ASN A 202 0.83 4.76 -0.67
CA ASN A 202 1.18 3.96 -1.83
C ASN A 202 2.17 4.69 -2.74
N PHE A 203 1.91 5.98 -3.01
CA PHE A 203 2.80 6.83 -3.81
C PHE A 203 4.22 6.89 -3.26
N ALA A 204 4.39 7.14 -1.96
CA ALA A 204 5.70 7.16 -1.34
C ALA A 204 6.40 5.80 -1.49
N SER A 205 5.69 4.71 -1.21
CA SER A 205 6.22 3.34 -1.24
C SER A 205 6.78 2.96 -2.62
N TYR A 206 5.96 3.01 -3.67
CA TYR A 206 6.44 2.64 -5.02
C TYR A 206 7.41 3.66 -5.63
N THR A 207 7.44 4.91 -5.15
CA THR A 207 8.39 5.92 -5.62
C THR A 207 9.79 5.65 -5.09
N VAL A 208 9.93 5.21 -3.83
CA VAL A 208 11.21 4.74 -3.28
C VAL A 208 11.72 3.53 -4.07
N ALA A 209 10.83 2.57 -4.38
CA ALA A 209 11.17 1.45 -5.27
C ALA A 209 11.57 1.92 -6.68
N GLY A 210 10.85 2.90 -7.24
CA GLY A 210 11.14 3.50 -8.54
C GLY A 210 12.53 4.15 -8.62
N PHE A 211 12.91 4.95 -7.61
CA PHE A 211 14.26 5.50 -7.52
C PHE A 211 15.33 4.41 -7.35
N SER A 212 15.02 3.37 -6.58
CA SER A 212 15.93 2.23 -6.41
C SER A 212 16.20 1.51 -7.73
N PHE A 213 15.17 1.23 -8.53
CA PHE A 213 15.33 0.65 -9.87
C PHE A 213 16.10 1.58 -10.80
N MET A 214 15.82 2.88 -10.77
CA MET A 214 16.53 3.87 -11.58
C MET A 214 18.03 3.87 -11.26
N ILE A 215 18.39 3.88 -9.97
CA ILE A 215 19.77 3.78 -9.49
C ILE A 215 20.45 2.50 -10.00
N LEU A 216 19.80 1.34 -9.86
CA LEU A 216 20.38 0.06 -10.29
C LEU A 216 20.60 -0.01 -11.80
N ILE A 217 19.65 0.50 -12.60
CA ILE A 217 19.79 0.58 -14.06
C ILE A 217 20.97 1.50 -14.43
N LEU A 218 21.09 2.65 -13.78
CA LEU A 218 22.19 3.59 -14.02
C LEU A 218 23.55 3.02 -13.61
N LEU A 219 23.62 2.31 -12.47
CA LEU A 219 24.83 1.60 -12.04
C LEU A 219 25.22 0.52 -13.05
N TYR A 220 24.25 -0.24 -13.56
CA TYR A 220 24.49 -1.25 -14.60
C TYR A 220 25.03 -0.62 -15.89
N LEU A 221 24.38 0.42 -16.42
CA LEU A 221 24.80 1.09 -17.65
C LEU A 221 26.17 1.76 -17.51
N ARG A 222 26.46 2.31 -16.32
CA ARG A 222 27.80 2.83 -15.98
C ARG A 222 28.85 1.72 -15.99
N SER A 223 28.54 0.56 -15.40
CA SER A 223 29.48 -0.59 -15.38
C SER A 223 29.82 -1.12 -16.78
N LYS A 224 28.94 -0.89 -17.76
CA LYS A 224 29.14 -1.22 -19.18
C LYS A 224 29.80 -0.10 -20.00
N ASN A 225 30.22 1.00 -19.36
CA ASN A 225 30.75 2.20 -20.00
C ASN A 225 29.81 2.84 -21.04
N SER A 226 28.50 2.57 -20.95
CA SER A 226 27.51 3.13 -21.89
C SER A 226 27.11 4.58 -21.58
N TYR A 227 27.44 5.07 -20.39
CA TYR A 227 27.28 6.46 -19.95
C TYR A 227 28.62 7.00 -19.41
N PRO A 228 29.54 7.48 -20.28
CA PRO A 228 30.87 7.91 -19.85
C PRO A 228 30.85 9.16 -18.97
N HIS A 229 29.89 10.07 -19.17
CA HIS A 229 29.76 11.31 -18.39
C HIS A 229 28.95 11.13 -17.08
N LEU A 230 28.42 9.92 -16.80
CA LEU A 230 27.64 9.68 -15.59
C LEU A 230 28.58 9.44 -14.40
N ASP A 231 28.75 10.47 -13.60
CA ASP A 231 29.63 10.46 -12.44
C ASP A 231 28.93 10.05 -11.14
N GLU A 232 29.68 10.07 -10.04
CA GLU A 232 29.17 9.81 -8.70
C GLU A 232 28.31 10.94 -8.13
N ASN A 233 28.40 12.17 -8.65
CA ASN A 233 27.61 13.30 -8.18
C ASN A 233 26.13 13.14 -8.60
N HIS A 234 25.88 12.67 -9.83
CA HIS A 234 24.53 12.34 -10.30
C HIS A 234 23.88 11.24 -9.44
N LEU A 235 24.63 10.17 -9.15
CA LEU A 235 24.13 9.06 -8.32
C LEU A 235 23.97 9.46 -6.86
N HIS A 236 24.83 10.35 -6.36
CA HIS A 236 24.69 10.92 -5.03
C HIS A 236 23.39 11.71 -4.88
N ASP A 237 22.99 12.49 -5.88
CA ASP A 237 21.70 13.19 -5.87
C ASP A 237 20.51 12.24 -5.94
N LEU A 238 20.55 11.20 -6.79
CA LEU A 238 19.52 10.15 -6.74
C LEU A 238 19.48 9.46 -5.36
N GLY A 239 20.63 9.28 -4.71
CA GLY A 239 20.72 8.80 -3.33
C GLY A 239 20.07 9.74 -2.31
N LYS A 240 20.05 11.06 -2.55
CA LYS A 240 19.28 12.00 -1.73
C LYS A 240 17.78 11.84 -1.94
N TYR A 241 17.33 11.65 -3.18
CA TYR A 241 15.92 11.35 -3.48
C TYR A 241 15.48 10.06 -2.81
N LEU A 242 16.26 8.98 -2.94
CA LEU A 242 15.98 7.70 -2.30
C LEU A 242 15.87 7.85 -0.77
N PHE A 243 16.84 8.53 -0.15
CA PHE A 243 16.82 8.81 1.28
C PHE A 243 15.63 9.68 1.71
N GLY A 244 15.40 10.80 1.04
CA GLY A 244 14.31 11.73 1.38
C GLY A 244 12.93 11.07 1.25
N PHE A 245 12.70 10.31 0.17
CA PHE A 245 11.45 9.60 -0.01
C PHE A 245 11.28 8.42 0.95
N SER A 246 12.36 7.76 1.42
CA SER A 246 12.25 6.74 2.47
C SER A 246 11.79 7.33 3.81
N VAL A 247 12.28 8.52 4.17
CA VAL A 247 11.81 9.25 5.35
C VAL A 247 10.36 9.71 5.17
N PHE A 248 10.01 10.20 3.97
CA PHE A 248 8.64 10.58 3.65
C PHE A 248 7.67 9.40 3.74
N TYR A 249 8.04 8.23 3.21
CA TYR A 249 7.27 7.00 3.36
C TYR A 249 7.08 6.65 4.84
N THR A 250 8.16 6.69 5.63
CA THR A 250 8.10 6.39 7.07
C THR A 250 7.14 7.34 7.79
N TYR A 251 7.19 8.63 7.47
CA TYR A 251 6.26 9.61 8.01
C TYR A 251 4.80 9.24 7.71
N LEU A 252 4.48 8.85 6.47
CA LEU A 252 3.11 8.46 6.11
C LEU A 252 2.69 7.15 6.76
N TRP A 253 3.57 6.15 6.78
CA TRP A 253 3.35 4.86 7.47
C TRP A 253 3.01 5.10 8.95
N PHE A 254 3.85 5.88 9.63
CA PHE A 254 3.69 6.17 11.05
C PHE A 254 2.45 7.02 11.33
N SER A 255 2.20 8.05 10.51
CA SER A 255 1.03 8.92 10.69
C SER A 255 -0.28 8.15 10.49
N GLN A 256 -0.32 7.23 9.52
CA GLN A 256 -1.50 6.39 9.30
C GLN A 256 -1.73 5.45 10.48
N TYR A 257 -0.69 4.73 10.90
CA TYR A 257 -0.77 3.78 12.01
C TYR A 257 -1.12 4.48 13.33
N LEU A 258 -0.39 5.55 13.70
CA LEU A 258 -0.56 6.25 14.96
C LEU A 258 -1.97 6.80 15.11
N LEU A 259 -2.53 7.44 14.07
CA LEU A 259 -3.86 8.04 14.16
C LEU A 259 -4.96 6.99 14.34
N ILE A 260 -4.85 5.86 13.63
CA ILE A 260 -5.83 4.77 13.73
C ILE A 260 -5.69 4.07 15.08
N TRP A 261 -4.46 3.80 15.53
CA TRP A 261 -4.18 3.19 16.83
C TRP A 261 -4.62 4.09 18.00
N TYR A 262 -4.38 5.40 17.91
CA TYR A 262 -4.72 6.35 18.97
C TYR A 262 -6.23 6.58 19.09
N ALA A 263 -6.94 6.72 17.98
CA ALA A 263 -8.39 6.92 18.00
C ALA A 263 -9.17 5.63 18.28
N ASN A 264 -8.58 4.48 17.95
CA ASN A 264 -9.10 3.13 18.19
C ASN A 264 -10.57 2.93 17.77
N ILE A 265 -10.97 3.54 16.65
CA ILE A 265 -12.33 3.41 16.09
C ILE A 265 -12.46 2.03 15.42
N PRO A 266 -13.49 1.21 15.71
CA PRO A 266 -13.62 -0.16 15.21
C PRO A 266 -13.47 -0.30 13.69
N GLU A 267 -14.13 0.56 12.91
CA GLU A 267 -14.11 0.51 11.44
C GLU A 267 -12.73 0.81 10.86
N ALA A 268 -11.91 1.61 11.55
CA ALA A 268 -10.57 1.97 11.11
C ALA A 268 -9.52 0.96 11.57
N THR A 269 -9.74 0.32 12.72
CA THR A 269 -8.79 -0.59 13.36
C THR A 269 -8.85 -2.01 12.80
N VAL A 270 -9.99 -2.43 12.24
CA VAL A 270 -10.22 -3.78 11.70
C VAL A 270 -9.12 -4.25 10.74
N TRP A 271 -8.60 -3.34 9.90
CA TRP A 271 -7.53 -3.66 8.95
C TRP A 271 -6.23 -4.09 9.64
N TYR A 272 -5.89 -3.44 10.76
CA TYR A 272 -4.70 -3.76 11.55
C TYR A 272 -4.94 -4.97 12.44
N THR A 273 -6.12 -5.12 13.06
CA THR A 273 -6.40 -6.28 13.93
C THR A 273 -6.34 -7.58 13.15
N LYS A 274 -6.96 -7.66 11.96
CA LYS A 274 -6.86 -8.81 11.04
C LYS A 274 -5.39 -9.18 10.75
N ARG A 275 -4.55 -8.18 10.44
CA ARG A 275 -3.12 -8.39 10.11
C ARG A 275 -2.26 -8.73 11.33
N MET A 276 -2.67 -8.33 12.52
CA MET A 276 -1.98 -8.64 13.77
C MET A 276 -2.35 -10.01 14.34
N ALA A 277 -3.54 -10.52 13.98
CA ALA A 277 -3.97 -11.89 14.33
C ALA A 277 -3.12 -12.93 13.59
N GLU A 278 -2.80 -12.66 12.32
CA GLU A 278 -1.97 -13.54 11.50
C GLU A 278 -0.47 -13.45 11.83
N PRO A 279 0.20 -14.53 12.25
CA PRO A 279 1.62 -14.50 12.59
C PRO A 279 2.52 -13.99 11.45
N LEU A 280 2.23 -14.40 10.21
CA LEU A 280 2.99 -13.99 9.03
C LEU A 280 2.86 -12.47 8.78
N PHE A 281 1.63 -11.94 8.78
CA PHE A 281 1.39 -10.52 8.49
C PHE A 281 1.86 -9.61 9.62
N LYS A 282 1.75 -10.05 10.88
CA LYS A 282 2.35 -9.38 12.03
C LYS A 282 3.86 -9.27 11.88
N PHE A 283 4.53 -10.37 11.53
CA PHE A 283 5.97 -10.36 11.26
C PHE A 283 6.30 -9.38 10.12
N LEU A 284 5.58 -9.45 8.99
CA LEU A 284 5.81 -8.57 7.84
C LEU A 284 5.60 -7.09 8.16
N PHE A 285 4.60 -6.75 8.98
CA PHE A 285 4.33 -5.38 9.39
C PHE A 285 5.55 -4.73 10.07
N PHE A 286 6.17 -5.40 11.04
CA PHE A 286 7.35 -4.87 11.74
C PHE A 286 8.64 -5.02 10.93
N PHE A 287 8.76 -6.12 10.18
CA PHE A 287 9.93 -6.38 9.35
C PHE A 287 10.05 -5.38 8.19
N THR A 288 8.95 -5.04 7.53
CA THR A 288 8.92 -4.02 6.48
C THR A 288 9.29 -2.65 7.02
N PHE A 289 8.80 -2.29 8.22
CA PHE A 289 9.22 -1.06 8.89
C PHE A 289 10.73 -1.03 9.14
N LEU A 290 11.32 -2.12 9.64
CA LEU A 290 12.76 -2.23 9.90
C LEU A 290 13.62 -2.10 8.63
N ILE A 291 13.15 -2.64 7.51
CA ILE A 291 13.85 -2.52 6.23
C ILE A 291 13.64 -1.13 5.62
N ASN A 292 12.43 -0.62 5.56
CA ASN A 292 12.10 0.59 4.81
C ASN A 292 12.45 1.89 5.55
N PHE A 293 12.72 1.83 6.87
CA PHE A 293 13.09 3.00 7.66
C PHE A 293 14.51 2.94 8.27
N PRO A 294 14.83 2.13 9.30
CA PRO A 294 16.16 2.14 9.90
C PRO A 294 17.30 1.86 8.93
N LEU A 295 17.15 0.92 7.99
CA LEU A 295 18.20 0.59 7.04
C LEU A 295 18.59 1.78 6.14
N PRO A 296 17.68 2.38 5.34
CA PRO A 296 18.05 3.51 4.50
C PRO A 296 18.43 4.73 5.33
N LEU A 297 17.80 4.94 6.49
CA LEU A 297 18.13 6.04 7.39
C LEU A 297 19.60 5.95 7.83
N LEU A 298 20.00 4.84 8.45
CA LEU A 298 21.33 4.68 9.04
C LEU A 298 22.43 4.55 7.98
N VAL A 299 22.16 3.84 6.89
CA VAL A 299 23.17 3.59 5.85
C VAL A 299 23.39 4.84 4.99
N LEU A 300 22.32 5.54 4.60
CA LEU A 300 22.41 6.70 3.71
C LEU A 300 22.55 8.03 4.43
N MET A 301 22.48 8.12 5.77
CA MET A 301 22.59 9.38 6.51
C MET A 301 23.83 10.20 6.09
N ARG A 302 24.99 9.55 6.04
CA ARG A 302 26.28 10.17 5.73
C ARG A 302 26.43 10.45 4.23
N ARG A 303 26.96 11.64 3.89
CA ARG A 303 27.27 12.04 2.50
C ARG A 303 28.12 11.00 1.76
N ASP A 304 29.19 10.52 2.40
CA ASP A 304 30.13 9.59 1.77
C ASP A 304 29.48 8.25 1.41
N SER A 305 28.51 7.78 2.19
CA SER A 305 27.77 6.55 1.90
C SER A 305 26.98 6.67 0.60
N LYS A 306 26.37 7.84 0.34
CA LYS A 306 25.61 8.11 -0.88
C LYS A 306 26.48 8.22 -2.14
N ARG A 307 27.79 8.48 -2.01
CA ARG A 307 28.76 8.48 -3.13
C ARG A 307 29.31 7.09 -3.44
N LYS A 308 29.34 6.18 -2.46
CA LYS A 308 29.85 4.82 -2.62
C LYS A 308 28.85 3.96 -3.41
N LEU A 309 29.17 3.70 -4.68
CA LEU A 309 28.31 2.96 -5.62
C LEU A 309 27.81 1.60 -5.09
N LYS A 310 28.68 0.84 -4.41
CA LYS A 310 28.33 -0.46 -3.82
C LYS A 310 27.31 -0.34 -2.68
N VAL A 311 27.46 0.68 -1.83
CA VAL A 311 26.55 0.94 -0.71
C VAL A 311 25.19 1.38 -1.26
N LEU A 312 25.20 2.31 -2.22
CA LEU A 312 23.99 2.79 -2.86
C LEU A 312 23.24 1.67 -3.59
N GLY A 313 23.97 0.80 -4.31
CA GLY A 313 23.39 -0.39 -4.96
C GLY A 313 22.80 -1.39 -3.97
N PHE A 314 23.49 -1.67 -2.85
CA PHE A 314 22.96 -2.53 -1.79
C PHE A 314 21.66 -1.99 -1.21
N VAL A 315 21.61 -0.71 -0.83
CA VAL A 315 20.39 -0.09 -0.29
C VAL A 315 19.27 -0.12 -1.32
N ALA A 316 19.54 0.18 -2.59
CA ALA A 316 18.53 0.11 -3.64
C ALA A 316 17.90 -1.29 -3.78
N VAL A 317 18.70 -2.37 -3.72
CA VAL A 317 18.15 -3.74 -3.73
C VAL A 317 17.28 -4.00 -2.50
N MET A 318 17.74 -3.59 -1.31
CA MET A 318 16.98 -3.77 -0.06
C MET A 318 15.65 -3.00 -0.10
N MET A 319 15.62 -1.80 -0.67
CA MET A 319 14.39 -0.99 -0.78
C MET A 319 13.39 -1.59 -1.75
N ILE A 320 13.85 -2.18 -2.87
CA ILE A 320 12.94 -2.90 -3.79
C ILE A 320 12.27 -4.07 -3.07
N PHE A 321 13.02 -4.81 -2.26
CA PHE A 321 12.48 -5.94 -1.51
C PHE A 321 11.56 -5.48 -0.36
N GLY A 322 11.98 -4.51 0.44
CA GLY A 322 11.20 -4.01 1.57
C GLY A 322 9.88 -3.36 1.14
N HIS A 323 9.86 -2.59 0.05
CA HIS A 323 8.62 -2.05 -0.49
C HIS A 323 7.76 -3.10 -1.20
N TYR A 324 8.36 -4.15 -1.78
CA TYR A 324 7.57 -5.28 -2.29
C TYR A 324 6.83 -6.01 -1.15
N LEU A 325 7.50 -6.26 -0.02
CA LEU A 325 6.88 -6.86 1.15
C LEU A 325 5.80 -5.98 1.79
N ASP A 326 5.96 -4.66 1.73
CA ASP A 326 4.91 -3.71 2.12
C ASP A 326 3.65 -3.92 1.27
N PHE A 327 3.79 -3.91 -0.07
CA PHE A 327 2.67 -4.20 -0.98
C PHE A 327 2.08 -5.60 -0.81
N TYR A 328 2.90 -6.58 -0.43
CA TYR A 328 2.43 -7.92 -0.06
C TYR A 328 1.48 -7.85 1.14
N GLY A 329 1.86 -7.14 2.20
CA GLY A 329 1.02 -6.94 3.38
C GLY A 329 -0.29 -6.17 3.10
N LEU A 330 -0.29 -5.29 2.09
CA LEU A 330 -1.50 -4.59 1.66
C LEU A 330 -2.49 -5.51 0.94
N VAL A 331 -2.00 -6.37 0.03
CA VAL A 331 -2.83 -7.07 -0.96
C VAL A 331 -3.18 -8.51 -0.57
N MET A 332 -2.27 -9.24 0.07
CA MET A 332 -2.37 -10.71 0.09
C MET A 332 -3.32 -11.27 1.12
N LEU A 333 -3.67 -10.53 2.18
CA LEU A 333 -4.50 -11.07 3.26
C LEU A 333 -5.95 -11.29 2.80
N GLU A 334 -6.67 -10.20 2.48
CA GLU A 334 -8.13 -10.24 2.28
C GLU A 334 -8.58 -11.26 1.20
N PRO A 335 -7.97 -11.31 0.00
CA PRO A 335 -8.42 -12.25 -1.04
C PRO A 335 -8.13 -13.72 -0.73
N ASN A 336 -7.29 -13.99 0.27
CA ASN A 336 -6.87 -15.34 0.67
C ASN A 336 -7.32 -15.68 2.10
N ALA A 337 -8.14 -14.84 2.74
CA ALA A 337 -8.72 -15.13 4.04
C ALA A 337 -9.64 -16.36 3.94
N VAL A 338 -9.61 -17.22 4.95
CA VAL A 338 -10.50 -18.39 5.03
C VAL A 338 -11.80 -17.92 5.67
N VAL A 339 -12.92 -18.13 4.97
CA VAL A 339 -14.25 -17.93 5.56
C VAL A 339 -14.63 -19.25 6.21
N GLU A 340 -14.54 -19.33 7.53
CA GLU A 340 -15.12 -20.46 8.27
C GLU A 340 -16.65 -20.33 8.19
N HIS A 341 -17.29 -21.25 7.49
CA HIS A 341 -18.72 -21.46 7.67
C HIS A 341 -18.88 -22.21 8.99
N HIS A 342 -19.31 -21.50 10.05
CA HIS A 342 -19.92 -22.16 11.18
C HIS A 342 -21.24 -22.76 10.69
N ASP A 343 -21.19 -24.01 10.23
CA ASP A 343 -22.39 -24.84 10.12
C ASP A 343 -22.87 -25.06 11.57
N ASP A 344 -23.76 -24.19 12.05
CA ASP A 344 -24.53 -24.38 13.28
C ASP A 344 -25.50 -25.56 13.10
N HIS A 345 -24.94 -26.76 13.01
CA HIS A 345 -25.64 -27.99 13.34
C HIS A 345 -25.67 -28.10 14.86
N HIS A 346 -26.56 -27.35 15.49
CA HIS A 346 -27.02 -27.61 16.85
C HIS A 346 -27.60 -29.04 16.91
N ALA A 347 -26.78 -30.00 17.34
CA ALA A 347 -27.24 -31.18 18.02
C ALA A 347 -27.03 -30.93 19.52
N ASP A 348 -28.14 -30.92 20.25
CA ASP A 348 -28.23 -30.81 21.70
C ASP A 348 -27.14 -31.63 22.41
N ASP A 349 -26.27 -30.97 23.18
CA ASP A 349 -25.91 -31.46 24.51
C ASP A 349 -25.32 -30.35 25.39
N ALA A 350 -25.76 -30.35 26.64
CA ALA A 350 -25.61 -29.27 27.60
C ALA A 350 -24.27 -29.28 28.36
N ASN A 351 -23.93 -28.10 28.90
CA ASN A 351 -22.91 -27.78 29.91
C ASN A 351 -21.43 -27.96 29.52
N HIS A 352 -20.73 -26.84 29.31
CA HIS A 352 -19.75 -26.33 30.29
C HIS A 352 -19.27 -24.93 29.92
N ASP A 353 -19.04 -24.11 30.96
CA ASP A 353 -18.41 -22.79 30.91
C ASP A 353 -17.06 -22.79 30.17
N SER A 354 -16.93 -21.95 29.15
CA SER A 354 -15.64 -21.54 28.59
C SER A 354 -15.76 -20.13 28.01
N GLU A 355 -14.77 -19.30 28.35
CA GLU A 355 -14.68 -17.86 28.15
C GLU A 355 -14.97 -17.39 26.71
N GLU A 356 -15.76 -16.31 26.61
CA GLU A 356 -16.08 -15.57 25.39
C GLU A 356 -14.83 -15.15 24.61
N VAL A 357 -14.57 -15.79 23.48
CA VAL A 357 -13.95 -15.12 22.34
C VAL A 357 -15.10 -14.48 21.56
N ALA A 358 -15.38 -13.22 21.90
CA ALA A 358 -16.41 -12.43 21.25
C ALA A 358 -16.10 -12.25 19.76
N LEU A 359 -16.78 -13.06 18.94
CA LEU A 359 -17.08 -12.76 17.55
C LEU A 359 -17.75 -11.38 17.51
N LEU A 360 -17.08 -10.41 16.89
CA LEU A 360 -17.61 -9.08 16.61
C LEU A 360 -18.70 -9.16 15.54
N SER A 361 -19.86 -9.72 15.90
CA SER A 361 -21.13 -9.40 15.25
C SER A 361 -21.59 -8.04 15.76
N ILE A 362 -21.72 -7.09 14.85
CA ILE A 362 -22.19 -5.73 15.11
C ILE A 362 -23.59 -5.81 15.72
N THR A 363 -23.70 -5.54 17.02
CA THR A 363 -24.99 -5.24 17.65
C THR A 363 -25.21 -3.73 17.56
N GLU A 364 -26.20 -3.32 16.77
CA GLU A 364 -26.70 -1.94 16.73
C GLU A 364 -27.08 -1.49 18.16
N VAL A 365 -26.56 -0.35 18.59
CA VAL A 365 -27.07 0.36 19.76
C VAL A 365 -28.37 1.05 19.31
N GLU A 366 -29.51 0.53 19.74
CA GLU A 366 -30.80 1.20 19.60
C GLU A 366 -30.77 2.56 20.32
N HIS A 367 -30.98 3.65 19.59
CA HIS A 367 -31.38 4.92 20.16
C HIS A 367 -32.89 4.90 20.39
N SER A 368 -33.30 4.91 21.65
CA SER A 368 -34.69 5.15 22.05
C SER A 368 -35.04 6.61 21.79
N ASP A 369 -35.96 6.84 20.85
CA ASP A 369 -36.70 8.08 20.69
C ASP A 369 -37.60 8.30 21.92
N ASP A 370 -37.24 9.24 22.79
CA ASP A 370 -38.17 9.79 23.79
C ASP A 370 -38.68 11.16 23.31
N ASP A 371 -39.95 11.12 22.94
CA ASP A 371 -40.82 12.24 22.58
C ASP A 371 -41.01 13.17 23.79
N HIS A 372 -40.52 14.41 23.71
CA HIS A 372 -41.01 15.48 24.59
C HIS A 372 -41.20 16.79 23.81
N GLN A 373 -42.49 17.06 23.56
CA GLN A 373 -43.03 18.36 23.17
C GLN A 373 -42.56 19.46 24.14
N VAL A 374 -42.05 20.56 23.60
CA VAL A 374 -41.93 21.84 24.32
C VAL A 374 -42.53 22.95 23.47
N GLU A 375 -43.74 23.34 23.83
CA GLU A 375 -44.34 24.63 23.47
C GLU A 375 -43.69 25.77 24.29
N GLY A 376 -43.60 26.94 23.67
CA GLY A 376 -43.85 28.21 24.34
C GLY A 376 -42.72 28.82 25.16
N GLY A 377 -41.87 29.61 24.50
CA GLY A 377 -41.07 30.64 25.17
C GLY A 377 -41.94 31.83 25.60
N HIS A 378 -41.75 32.30 26.83
CA HIS A 378 -42.05 33.67 27.24
C HIS A 378 -41.08 34.13 28.34
N GLU A 379 -40.73 35.40 28.22
CA GLU A 379 -39.77 36.20 28.98
C GLU A 379 -40.17 36.40 30.47
N GLY A 380 -39.20 36.77 31.30
CA GLY A 380 -39.47 37.36 32.62
C GLY A 380 -38.24 37.50 33.51
N ASP A 381 -37.86 38.74 33.77
CA ASP A 381 -36.84 39.23 34.72
C ASP A 381 -36.91 38.57 36.13
N HIS A 382 -35.78 38.53 36.85
CA HIS A 382 -35.56 39.40 38.03
C HIS A 382 -34.31 39.04 38.87
N HIS A 383 -33.75 40.12 39.41
CA HIS A 383 -32.60 40.35 40.27
C HIS A 383 -32.57 39.69 41.68
N ALA A 384 -31.34 39.73 42.24
CA ALA A 384 -30.93 40.05 43.64
C ALA A 384 -30.92 38.90 44.67
N GLU A 385 -29.75 38.61 45.26
CA GLU A 385 -29.34 38.95 46.66
C GLU A 385 -29.82 37.86 47.66
N GLU A 386 -29.17 37.46 48.75
CA GLU A 386 -27.90 37.69 49.45
C GLU A 386 -27.90 36.65 50.61
N HIS A 387 -26.76 36.53 51.32
CA HIS A 387 -26.61 36.04 52.71
C HIS A 387 -26.53 34.51 53.00
N VAL A 388 -25.38 33.97 53.46
CA VAL A 388 -24.73 34.04 54.82
C VAL A 388 -25.38 32.98 55.74
N ASP A 389 -24.71 32.06 56.45
CA ASP A 389 -23.41 32.07 57.14
C ASP A 389 -22.97 30.64 57.57
N HIS A 390 -21.66 30.50 57.86
CA HIS A 390 -20.98 29.74 58.94
C HIS A 390 -21.39 28.28 59.30
N GLN A 391 -20.51 27.34 59.70
CA GLN A 391 -19.17 27.40 60.29
C GLN A 391 -18.52 25.99 60.31
N GLU A 392 -17.20 25.95 60.07
CA GLU A 392 -16.12 25.28 60.84
C GLU A 392 -16.28 23.78 61.24
N ASP A 393 -15.45 22.86 60.74
CA ASP A 393 -14.06 22.52 61.18
C ASP A 393 -14.10 21.21 62.01
N PHE A 394 -13.14 20.28 62.05
CA PHE A 394 -11.86 20.00 61.39
C PHE A 394 -11.41 18.62 61.96
N HIS A 395 -10.54 17.93 61.22
CA HIS A 395 -9.58 16.88 61.64
C HIS A 395 -10.18 15.49 61.91
N GLY A 396 -9.72 14.40 61.31
CA GLY A 396 -8.40 14.09 60.75
C GLY A 396 -7.79 12.95 61.57
N GLU A 397 -7.52 11.81 60.94
CA GLU A 397 -6.34 10.93 61.13
C GLU A 397 -6.59 9.53 60.55
N ALA A 398 -5.57 9.04 59.82
CA ALA A 398 -5.38 7.65 59.44
C ALA A 398 -4.87 6.84 60.65
N PRO A 399 -4.86 5.50 60.57
CA PRO A 399 -3.56 4.84 60.61
C PRO A 399 -3.41 3.59 59.72
N GLU A 400 -2.14 3.21 59.55
CA GLU A 400 -1.56 2.05 58.88
C GLU A 400 -1.68 0.70 59.63
N GLU A 401 -1.39 -0.35 58.86
CA GLU A 401 -0.82 -1.68 59.21
C GLU A 401 -1.70 -2.80 59.82
N ALA A 402 -1.80 -3.92 59.08
CA ALA A 402 -1.49 -5.26 59.59
C ALA A 402 -1.34 -6.29 58.44
N MET A 403 -0.17 -6.92 58.37
CA MET A 403 0.11 -8.16 57.61
C MET A 403 -0.56 -9.37 58.27
N ALA A 404 -1.01 -10.34 57.46
CA ALA A 404 -1.10 -11.74 57.86
C ALA A 404 -0.87 -12.65 56.65
N HIS A 405 0.07 -13.57 56.82
CA HIS A 405 0.44 -14.68 55.94
C HIS A 405 -0.67 -15.72 55.88
N ASP A 406 -0.83 -16.36 54.71
CA ASP A 406 -1.09 -17.81 54.65
C ASP A 406 -0.48 -18.35 53.35
N GLU A 407 0.63 -19.10 53.50
CA GLU A 407 1.14 -20.03 52.50
C GLU A 407 0.32 -21.31 52.62
N HIS A 408 -0.03 -21.98 51.52
CA HIS A 408 -0.04 -23.45 51.48
C HIS A 408 -0.32 -24.02 50.06
N HIS A 409 0.58 -24.90 49.64
CA HIS A 409 0.47 -25.99 48.65
C HIS A 409 0.72 -25.74 47.16
N GLU A 410 2.00 -25.93 46.79
CA GLU A 410 2.40 -26.60 45.56
C GLU A 410 1.84 -28.03 45.50
N GLU A 411 1.17 -28.40 44.40
CA GLU A 411 1.26 -29.75 43.84
C GLU A 411 1.41 -29.63 42.31
N GLY A 412 2.60 -29.99 41.83
CA GLY A 412 2.88 -30.16 40.43
C GLY A 412 2.25 -31.44 39.91
N HIS A 413 1.48 -31.33 38.84
CA HIS A 413 1.17 -32.44 37.96
C HIS A 413 1.64 -32.10 36.55
N GLY A 414 2.83 -32.59 36.23
CA GLY A 414 3.25 -32.76 34.86
C GLY A 414 2.45 -33.90 34.24
N HIS A 415 1.81 -33.60 33.12
CA HIS A 415 1.48 -34.59 32.11
C HIS A 415 1.95 -34.04 30.76
N GLY A 416 2.98 -34.70 30.23
CA GLY A 416 3.43 -34.53 28.88
C GLY A 416 2.60 -35.34 27.88
N ASP A 417 2.82 -34.95 26.63
CA ASP A 417 2.49 -35.61 25.37
C ASP A 417 1.03 -35.58 24.91
N GLY A 418 0.80 -34.86 23.80
CA GLY A 418 -0.43 -35.01 23.04
C GLY A 418 -0.65 -33.97 21.95
N HIS A 419 0.11 -34.08 20.86
CA HIS A 419 -0.24 -33.62 19.51
C HIS A 419 -0.28 -32.11 19.23
N ASP A 420 0.55 -31.71 18.27
CA ASP A 420 0.45 -30.48 17.49
C ASP A 420 -1.00 -30.32 16.97
N ALA A 421 -1.79 -29.51 17.65
CA ALA A 421 -2.97 -28.91 17.05
C ALA A 421 -2.44 -27.75 16.19
N GLU A 422 -2.19 -28.00 14.90
CA GLU A 422 -2.11 -26.92 13.93
C GLU A 422 -3.41 -26.11 14.05
N GLU A 423 -3.33 -24.89 14.59
CA GLU A 423 -4.43 -23.93 14.49
C GLU A 423 -4.84 -23.85 13.01
N PRO A 424 -6.14 -23.91 12.67
CA PRO A 424 -6.58 -23.81 11.29
C PRO A 424 -6.04 -22.50 10.70
N ALA A 425 -5.38 -22.60 9.55
CA ALA A 425 -4.80 -21.44 8.91
C ALA A 425 -5.91 -20.45 8.55
N THR A 426 -5.92 -19.29 9.20
CA THR A 426 -6.90 -18.21 9.00
C THR A 426 -6.71 -17.49 7.66
N THR A 427 -5.63 -17.79 6.94
CA THR A 427 -5.39 -17.37 5.55
C THR A 427 -4.56 -18.38 4.75
N HIS A 428 -4.84 -18.48 3.45
CA HIS A 428 -4.01 -19.23 2.49
C HIS A 428 -2.84 -18.42 1.91
N ALA A 429 -2.66 -17.17 2.37
CA ALA A 429 -1.55 -16.33 1.95
C ALA A 429 -0.22 -16.87 2.52
N GLY A 430 0.66 -17.32 1.62
CA GLY A 430 2.01 -17.75 1.96
C GLY A 430 3.08 -16.96 1.22
N LEU A 431 4.25 -16.78 1.85
CA LEU A 431 5.46 -16.28 1.19
C LEU A 431 6.30 -17.46 0.72
N GLY A 432 6.19 -17.83 -0.56
CA GLY A 432 6.88 -18.98 -1.11
C GLY A 432 7.55 -18.74 -2.46
N PHE A 433 7.94 -19.86 -3.09
CA PHE A 433 8.57 -19.84 -4.40
C PHE A 433 7.64 -19.32 -5.50
N VAL A 434 6.32 -19.48 -5.35
CA VAL A 434 5.33 -19.00 -6.32
C VAL A 434 5.40 -17.48 -6.43
N GLU A 435 5.28 -16.78 -5.31
CA GLU A 435 5.32 -15.32 -5.21
C GLU A 435 6.65 -14.78 -5.74
N LEU A 436 7.76 -15.42 -5.35
CA LEU A 436 9.10 -15.07 -5.81
C LEU A 436 9.24 -15.23 -7.33
N PHE A 437 8.78 -16.35 -7.91
CA PHE A 437 8.90 -16.60 -9.34
C PHE A 437 8.02 -15.67 -10.16
N ILE A 438 6.80 -15.37 -9.70
CA ILE A 438 5.94 -14.37 -10.34
C ILE A 438 6.61 -13.00 -10.30
N PHE A 439 7.15 -12.58 -9.15
CA PHE A 439 7.92 -11.34 -9.02
C PHE A 439 9.10 -11.29 -9.99
N LEU A 440 9.91 -12.36 -10.08
CA LEU A 440 11.01 -12.45 -11.04
C LEU A 440 10.54 -12.43 -12.51
N GLY A 441 9.32 -12.91 -12.75
CA GLY A 441 8.61 -12.76 -14.02
C GLY A 441 8.41 -11.31 -14.41
N PHE A 442 7.75 -10.56 -13.54
CA PHE A 442 7.47 -9.14 -13.69
C PHE A 442 8.74 -8.29 -13.73
N LEU A 443 9.72 -8.60 -12.89
CA LEU A 443 11.04 -7.98 -12.92
C LEU A 443 11.69 -8.18 -14.30
N GLY A 444 11.66 -9.41 -14.81
CA GLY A 444 12.21 -9.72 -16.12
C GLY A 444 11.49 -9.00 -17.26
N SER A 445 10.15 -8.89 -17.22
CA SER A 445 9.40 -8.13 -18.23
C SER A 445 9.64 -6.62 -18.13
N PHE A 446 9.69 -6.07 -16.93
CA PHE A 446 10.03 -4.66 -16.68
C PHE A 446 11.40 -4.30 -17.24
N LEU A 447 12.43 -5.09 -16.90
CA LEU A 447 13.79 -4.87 -17.39
C LEU A 447 13.86 -5.04 -18.92
N PHE A 448 13.22 -6.07 -19.47
CA PHE A 448 13.20 -6.28 -20.92
C PHE A 448 12.60 -5.09 -21.68
N VAL A 449 11.45 -4.59 -21.25
CA VAL A 449 10.81 -3.43 -21.90
C VAL A 449 11.66 -2.18 -21.73
N THR A 450 12.22 -1.96 -20.54
CA THR A 450 13.07 -0.80 -20.26
C THR A 450 14.34 -0.82 -21.12
N PHE A 451 15.09 -1.93 -21.13
CA PHE A 451 16.30 -2.04 -21.95
C PHE A 451 15.99 -2.03 -23.44
N ARG A 452 14.89 -2.64 -23.89
CA ARG A 452 14.46 -2.55 -25.29
C ARG A 452 14.09 -1.13 -25.70
N ALA A 453 13.54 -0.33 -24.80
CA ALA A 453 13.27 1.08 -25.05
C ALA A 453 14.57 1.90 -25.09
N LEU A 454 15.54 1.58 -24.25
CA LEU A 454 16.87 2.21 -24.26
C LEU A 454 17.66 1.88 -25.54
N ASP A 455 17.61 0.63 -26.02
CA ASP A 455 18.35 0.18 -27.21
C ASP A 455 17.86 0.82 -28.53
N ARG A 456 16.63 1.36 -28.53
CA ARG A 456 16.04 2.00 -29.72
C ARG A 456 16.56 3.42 -30.00
N GLN A 457 17.31 4.02 -29.08
CA GLN A 457 17.74 5.42 -29.17
C GLN A 457 19.12 5.61 -28.53
N ASP A 458 19.83 6.65 -28.96
CA ASP A 458 21.08 7.02 -28.30
C ASP A 458 20.85 7.41 -26.84
N LEU A 459 21.71 6.86 -25.97
CA LEU A 459 21.62 7.01 -24.52
C LEU A 459 21.93 8.43 -24.05
N GLU A 460 22.84 9.13 -24.73
CA GLU A 460 23.10 10.55 -24.47
C GLU A 460 22.15 11.42 -25.27
N ASN A 461 21.58 12.44 -24.62
CA ASN A 461 20.88 13.47 -25.37
C ASN A 461 21.90 14.39 -26.04
N VAL A 462 21.83 14.54 -27.36
CA VAL A 462 22.78 15.36 -28.13
C VAL A 462 22.36 16.84 -28.13
N GLU A 463 21.05 17.11 -28.03
CA GLU A 463 20.47 18.46 -28.10
C GLU A 463 19.56 18.69 -26.87
N ASP A 464 20.09 19.39 -25.86
CA ASP A 464 19.35 19.91 -24.70
C ASP A 464 19.94 21.24 -24.21
N PRO A 465 19.13 22.26 -23.88
CA PRO A 465 19.61 23.50 -23.26
C PRO A 465 20.43 23.27 -21.99
N PHE A 466 20.11 22.24 -21.20
CA PHE A 466 20.75 21.97 -19.90
C PHE A 466 21.80 20.86 -19.97
N LEU A 467 22.11 20.30 -21.15
CA LEU A 467 23.08 19.22 -21.27
C LEU A 467 24.48 19.60 -20.76
N LYS A 468 24.92 20.82 -21.07
CA LYS A 468 26.26 21.31 -20.66
C LYS A 468 26.38 21.40 -19.14
N GLU A 469 25.32 21.85 -18.47
CA GLU A 469 25.26 21.91 -17.00
C GLU A 469 25.33 20.50 -16.42
N SER A 470 24.50 19.58 -16.92
CA SER A 470 24.48 18.18 -16.48
C SER A 470 25.83 17.49 -16.65
N LYS A 471 26.53 17.69 -17.77
CA LYS A 471 27.87 17.09 -18.00
C LYS A 471 28.96 17.59 -17.03
N HIS A 472 28.80 18.78 -16.45
CA HIS A 472 29.75 19.36 -15.49
C HIS A 472 29.16 19.43 -14.07
N HIS A 473 28.13 18.62 -13.80
CA HIS A 473 27.46 18.57 -12.51
C HIS A 473 28.42 18.11 -11.41
N HIS A 474 28.47 18.86 -10.31
CA HIS A 474 29.33 18.56 -9.17
C HIS A 474 28.71 19.09 -7.88
N ILE A 475 28.97 18.40 -6.76
CA ILE A 475 28.35 18.66 -5.46
C ILE A 475 29.30 18.38 -4.31
#